data_AF-A0A146G8V0-F1
#
_entry.id   AF-A0A146G8V0-F1
#
_cell.length_a   1.000
_cell.length_b   1.000
_cell.length_c   1.000
_cell.angle_alpha   90.00
_cell.angle_beta   90.00
_cell.angle_gamma   90.00
#
_symmetry.space_group_name_H-M   'P 1'
#
loop_
_entity.id
_entity.type
_entity.pdbx_description
1 polymer ?
#
loop_
_entity_poly.entity_id
_entity_poly.type
_entity_poly.pdbx_seq_one_letter_code
_entity_poly.pdbx_strand_id
1 'polypeptide(L)'
;MKNNARHLMLSALAMLSLAGCGKPPEPSASTPTPASSPGSSPAAAATTPAPQEEEKKLNIFCWSEYIPQDVIDAFSKETGIQVSVENYASNEEMLAKLLAGGGSYDLIQPSEYAIEGLIAENLLIPIDHALIPNLKNIAPEFLNMSFDPGNKYTVPYMAGTVGIVVNTELVKDEVAGFNDVFQDKYKKNIVVLDDAREIVTWAMLTQGIPINEMTDADLEKVKPTVAKWVQLVKVYDSDSPKTALLNGDVALGVVWGGEGALLLNADKKFKWVIPKEGTHLFIDSLAIPKIAKHPTNAQQFMNFILRPEISVKMSDAFPYLNPNAAARPLLTKEQQENPASFPTAEQISKMQTFKDIGGQATKVDELVTSLKAE
;
A
#
# COMPACT_ATOMS: atom_id res chain seq x y z
N MET A 1 25.91 2.40 -44.11
CA MET A 1 25.51 3.81 -43.94
C MET A 1 25.84 4.21 -42.51
N LYS A 2 26.68 5.23 -42.34
CA LYS A 2 27.09 5.78 -41.04
C LYS A 2 25.91 6.49 -40.38
N ASN A 3 25.74 6.38 -39.07
CA ASN A 3 25.26 7.50 -38.28
C ASN A 3 25.76 7.45 -36.84
N ASN A 4 26.29 8.60 -36.43
CA ASN A 4 27.10 8.83 -35.25
C ASN A 4 26.25 9.17 -34.03
N ALA A 5 26.75 8.69 -32.88
CA ALA A 5 26.33 9.07 -31.54
C ALA A 5 26.54 10.57 -31.27
N ARG A 6 25.63 11.16 -30.50
CA ARG A 6 25.80 12.45 -29.83
C ARG A 6 25.84 12.22 -28.33
N HIS A 7 27.03 12.36 -27.75
CA HIS A 7 27.25 12.55 -26.32
C HIS A 7 26.81 13.95 -25.90
N LEU A 8 26.06 14.05 -24.80
CA LEU A 8 25.81 15.30 -24.09
C LEU A 8 26.74 15.35 -22.87
N MET A 9 27.71 16.28 -22.89
CA MET A 9 28.58 16.60 -21.75
C MET A 9 27.84 17.52 -20.79
N LEU A 10 27.79 17.16 -19.50
CA LEU A 10 27.41 18.07 -18.42
C LEU A 10 28.69 18.78 -17.91
N SER A 11 28.71 20.10 -18.01
CA SER A 11 29.79 20.96 -17.51
C SER A 11 29.52 21.38 -16.07
N ALA A 12 30.44 21.07 -15.17
CA ALA A 12 30.47 21.55 -13.79
C ALA A 12 30.90 23.03 -13.75
N LEU A 13 30.18 23.86 -12.98
CA LEU A 13 30.58 25.23 -12.68
C LEU A 13 30.72 25.37 -11.16
N ALA A 14 31.96 25.45 -10.69
CA ALA A 14 32.32 25.84 -9.33
C ALA A 14 32.51 27.36 -9.28
N MET A 15 31.88 28.05 -8.33
CA MET A 15 32.23 29.42 -7.96
C MET A 15 32.83 29.44 -6.55
N LEU A 16 34.07 29.91 -6.48
CA LEU A 16 34.77 30.35 -5.27
C LEU A 16 34.21 31.69 -4.81
N SER A 17 33.98 31.83 -3.50
CA SER A 17 33.94 33.14 -2.84
C SER A 17 34.85 33.10 -1.61
N LEU A 18 35.91 33.90 -1.66
CA LEU A 18 36.85 34.19 -0.57
C LEU A 18 36.44 35.47 0.16
N ALA A 19 36.82 35.50 1.44
CA ALA A 19 37.20 36.65 2.27
C ALA A 19 36.22 37.05 3.39
N GLY A 20 36.78 37.14 4.61
CA GLY A 20 36.24 37.96 5.69
C GLY A 20 36.49 37.45 7.11
N CYS A 21 37.74 37.36 7.55
CA CYS A 21 38.06 37.26 8.97
C CYS A 21 37.73 38.59 9.67
N GLY A 22 36.81 38.59 10.63
CA GLY A 22 36.50 39.71 11.51
C GLY A 22 36.37 39.25 12.96
N LYS A 23 37.27 39.72 13.82
CA LYS A 23 37.39 39.41 15.25
C LYS A 23 36.29 40.11 16.07
N PRO A 24 35.70 39.49 17.11
CA PRO A 24 34.74 40.18 17.99
C PRO A 24 35.47 41.01 19.07
N PRO A 25 34.98 42.20 19.47
CA PRO A 25 35.50 42.92 20.63
C PRO A 25 34.86 42.44 21.94
N GLU A 26 35.69 42.36 22.98
CA GLU A 26 35.31 42.15 24.39
C GLU A 26 34.49 43.32 24.97
N PRO A 27 33.70 43.09 26.05
CA PRO A 27 32.75 44.07 26.56
C PRO A 27 33.39 45.05 27.54
N SER A 28 33.08 46.34 27.37
CA SER A 28 33.39 47.40 28.32
C SER A 28 32.29 47.49 29.38
N ALA A 29 32.70 47.39 30.65
CA ALA A 29 31.87 47.55 31.82
C ALA A 29 31.43 49.02 31.99
N SER A 30 30.13 49.24 32.20
CA SER A 30 29.63 50.45 32.84
C SER A 30 28.41 50.13 33.70
N THR A 31 28.53 50.44 34.99
CA THR A 31 27.46 50.45 35.99
C THR A 31 26.51 51.64 35.77
N PRO A 32 25.23 51.51 36.13
CA PRO A 32 24.73 52.39 37.20
C PRO A 32 23.70 51.76 38.18
N THR A 33 23.90 52.13 39.45
CA THR A 33 23.00 52.53 40.57
C THR A 33 21.48 52.20 40.54
N PRO A 34 20.83 51.92 41.71
CA PRO A 34 19.56 51.21 41.80
C PRO A 34 18.31 52.09 41.93
N ALA A 35 17.16 51.40 41.90
CA ALA A 35 15.80 51.76 42.33
C ALA A 35 14.83 52.29 41.26
N SER A 36 13.80 51.48 40.97
CA SER A 36 12.39 51.76 41.32
C SER A 36 11.46 50.87 40.49
N SER A 37 10.55 50.15 41.16
CA SER A 37 9.48 49.40 40.51
C SER A 37 8.42 50.35 39.93
N PRO A 38 7.84 50.03 38.76
CA PRO A 38 6.46 50.43 38.50
C PRO A 38 5.60 49.30 37.90
N GLY A 39 4.41 49.14 38.48
CA GLY A 39 3.15 48.98 37.74
C GLY A 39 2.91 47.71 36.94
N SER A 40 2.13 46.80 37.52
CA SER A 40 1.38 45.77 36.82
C SER A 40 0.41 46.38 35.80
N SER A 41 0.69 46.23 34.50
CA SER A 41 -0.30 46.33 33.42
C SER A 41 -0.99 44.98 33.22
N PRO A 42 -2.32 44.93 33.03
CA PRO A 42 -3.01 43.67 32.77
C PRO A 42 -2.65 43.18 31.36
N ALA A 43 -2.12 41.97 31.28
CA ALA A 43 -1.89 41.28 30.03
C ALA A 43 -3.23 41.13 29.27
N ALA A 44 -3.29 41.67 28.06
CA ALA A 44 -4.36 41.36 27.13
C ALA A 44 -4.33 39.85 26.87
N ALA A 45 -5.42 39.15 27.22
CA ALA A 45 -5.60 37.75 26.91
C ALA A 45 -5.50 37.58 25.39
N ALA A 46 -4.46 36.89 24.94
CA ALA A 46 -4.33 36.46 23.55
C ALA A 46 -5.43 35.43 23.29
N THR A 47 -6.50 35.86 22.62
CA THR A 47 -7.52 34.95 22.09
C THR A 47 -6.84 34.08 21.04
N THR A 48 -6.61 32.81 21.36
CA THR A 48 -6.17 31.81 20.39
C THR A 48 -7.22 31.73 19.28
N PRO A 49 -6.86 31.87 17.99
CA PRO A 49 -7.81 31.69 16.91
C PRO A 49 -8.39 30.27 17.00
N ALA A 50 -9.71 30.14 16.91
CA ALA A 50 -10.33 28.84 16.72
C ALA A 50 -9.73 28.17 15.46
N PRO A 51 -9.55 26.83 15.44
CA PRO A 51 -9.08 26.15 14.23
C PRO A 51 -10.00 26.53 13.07
N GLN A 52 -9.41 27.08 12.02
CA GLN A 52 -10.14 27.40 10.81
C GLN A 52 -10.65 26.08 10.22
N GLU A 53 -11.97 25.96 10.08
CA GLU A 53 -12.60 24.77 9.49
C GLU A 53 -12.03 24.57 8.08
N GLU A 54 -11.49 23.38 7.81
CA GLU A 54 -10.96 23.01 6.50
C GLU A 54 -12.06 23.15 5.43
N GLU A 55 -11.68 23.45 4.18
CA GLU A 55 -12.63 23.33 3.08
C GLU A 55 -13.23 21.92 3.10
N LYS A 56 -14.54 21.78 2.87
CA LYS A 56 -15.30 20.52 2.91
C LYS A 56 -14.95 19.63 1.70
N LYS A 57 -13.68 19.26 1.56
CA LYS A 57 -13.12 18.43 0.50
C LYS A 57 -12.20 17.36 1.09
N LEU A 58 -12.15 16.24 0.39
CA LEU A 58 -11.23 15.15 0.67
C LEU A 58 -10.83 14.52 -0.67
N ASN A 59 -9.54 14.58 -0.99
CA ASN A 59 -9.00 13.94 -2.19
C ASN A 59 -8.25 12.66 -1.78
N ILE A 60 -8.75 11.52 -2.21
CA ILE A 60 -8.20 10.20 -1.92
C ILE A 60 -7.47 9.69 -3.16
N PHE A 61 -6.26 9.18 -2.97
CA PHE A 61 -5.51 8.45 -3.99
C PHE A 61 -5.29 7.02 -3.50
N CYS A 62 -5.94 6.04 -4.12
CA CYS A 62 -6.01 4.67 -3.59
C CYS A 62 -5.94 3.61 -4.69
N TRP A 63 -5.93 2.34 -4.31
CA TRP A 63 -6.10 1.24 -5.26
C TRP A 63 -7.47 1.30 -5.96
N SER A 64 -7.55 0.71 -7.15
CA SER A 64 -8.81 0.48 -7.86
C SER A 64 -9.69 -0.53 -7.09
N GLU A 65 -11.00 -0.50 -7.33
CA GLU A 65 -11.97 -1.46 -6.76
C GLU A 65 -11.80 -1.69 -5.24
N TYR A 66 -11.64 -0.61 -4.46
CA TYR A 66 -11.38 -0.77 -3.03
C TYR A 66 -12.29 0.03 -2.10
N ILE A 67 -12.78 1.21 -2.52
CA ILE A 67 -13.74 2.02 -1.77
C ILE A 67 -15.10 2.00 -2.49
N PRO A 68 -16.14 1.38 -1.92
CA PRO A 68 -17.48 1.38 -2.50
C PRO A 68 -18.08 2.78 -2.57
N GLN A 69 -18.76 3.09 -3.68
CA GLN A 69 -19.39 4.41 -3.87
C GLN A 69 -20.44 4.71 -2.80
N ASP A 70 -21.18 3.71 -2.31
CA ASP A 70 -22.20 3.91 -1.27
C ASP A 70 -21.60 4.30 0.09
N VAL A 71 -20.35 3.92 0.37
CA VAL A 71 -19.58 4.34 1.54
C VAL A 71 -19.12 5.80 1.39
N ILE A 72 -18.67 6.18 0.19
CA ILE A 72 -18.34 7.58 -0.13
C ILE A 72 -19.58 8.48 0.03
N ASP A 73 -20.69 8.07 -0.56
CA ASP A 73 -21.95 8.82 -0.51
C ASP A 73 -22.47 8.95 0.93
N ALA A 74 -22.36 7.88 1.72
CA ALA A 74 -22.74 7.90 3.14
C ALA A 74 -21.88 8.88 3.94
N PHE A 75 -20.57 8.88 3.74
CA PHE A 75 -19.65 9.82 4.39
C PHE A 75 -19.95 11.27 4.01
N SER A 76 -20.09 11.55 2.71
CA SER A 76 -20.41 12.89 2.21
C SER A 76 -21.75 13.39 2.73
N LYS A 77 -22.75 12.51 2.83
CA LYS A 77 -24.07 12.84 3.40
C LYS A 77 -23.99 13.19 4.89
N GLU A 78 -23.16 12.48 5.65
CA GLU A 78 -23.05 12.70 7.10
C GLU A 78 -22.27 13.97 7.46
N THR A 79 -21.24 14.29 6.68
CA THR A 79 -20.24 15.32 7.04
C THR A 79 -20.34 16.59 6.21
N GLY A 80 -20.98 16.50 5.04
CA GLY A 80 -20.96 17.54 4.01
C GLY A 80 -19.62 17.63 3.24
N ILE A 81 -18.66 16.74 3.51
CA ILE A 81 -17.35 16.72 2.85
C ILE A 81 -17.50 16.07 1.48
N GLN A 82 -17.08 16.76 0.42
CA GLN A 82 -17.04 16.21 -0.93
C GLN A 82 -15.78 15.36 -1.09
N VAL A 83 -15.96 14.11 -1.50
CA VAL A 83 -14.85 13.17 -1.72
C VAL A 83 -14.57 13.05 -3.21
N SER A 84 -13.31 13.23 -3.60
CA SER A 84 -12.80 12.88 -4.92
C SER A 84 -11.85 11.70 -4.77
N VAL A 85 -12.03 10.67 -5.59
CA VAL A 85 -11.16 9.49 -5.61
C VAL A 85 -10.42 9.44 -6.93
N GLU A 86 -9.12 9.23 -6.85
CA GLU A 86 -8.27 8.87 -7.97
C GLU A 86 -7.61 7.53 -7.68
N ASN A 87 -7.43 6.70 -8.70
CA ASN A 87 -6.83 5.39 -8.53
C ASN A 87 -5.38 5.36 -9.04
N TYR A 88 -4.54 4.52 -8.43
CA TYR A 88 -3.23 4.12 -8.94
C TYR A 88 -3.16 2.60 -9.10
N ALA A 89 -2.21 2.14 -9.91
CA ALA A 89 -1.97 0.74 -10.21
C ALA A 89 -0.79 0.13 -9.44
N SER A 90 0.07 0.95 -8.81
CA SER A 90 1.21 0.47 -8.01
C SER A 90 1.60 1.45 -6.91
N ASN A 91 2.29 0.95 -5.87
CA ASN A 91 2.89 1.80 -4.85
C ASN A 91 3.95 2.74 -5.45
N GLU A 92 4.67 2.29 -6.49
CA GLU A 92 5.69 3.05 -7.20
C GLU A 92 5.08 4.24 -7.97
N GLU A 93 3.95 4.03 -8.66
CA GLU A 93 3.19 5.11 -9.29
C GLU A 93 2.73 6.13 -8.24
N MET A 94 2.18 5.64 -7.12
CA MET A 94 1.69 6.47 -6.04
C MET A 94 2.80 7.35 -5.46
N LEU A 95 3.96 6.77 -5.14
CA LEU A 95 5.13 7.49 -4.65
C LEU A 95 5.67 8.49 -5.68
N ALA A 96 5.80 8.10 -6.95
CA ALA A 96 6.31 8.97 -8.00
C ALA A 96 5.44 10.23 -8.17
N LYS A 97 4.11 10.08 -8.09
CA LYS A 97 3.17 11.19 -8.21
C LYS A 97 3.22 12.14 -7.01
N LEU A 98 3.33 11.59 -5.79
CA LEU A 98 3.52 12.39 -4.57
C LEU A 98 4.81 13.21 -4.64
N LEU A 99 5.92 12.60 -5.09
CA LEU A 99 7.23 13.27 -5.21
C LEU A 99 7.26 14.33 -6.31
N ALA A 100 6.53 14.12 -7.41
CA ALA A 100 6.39 15.11 -8.48
C ALA A 100 5.60 16.36 -8.04
N GLY A 101 4.99 16.35 -6.85
CA GLY A 101 4.04 17.37 -6.42
C GLY A 101 2.76 17.38 -7.26
N GLY A 102 2.48 16.27 -7.95
CA GLY A 102 1.28 16.09 -8.76
C GLY A 102 0.10 15.73 -7.86
N GLY A 103 -1.04 16.40 -8.07
CA GLY A 103 -2.27 16.15 -7.31
C GLY A 103 -2.29 16.85 -5.93
N SER A 104 -3.49 17.11 -5.42
CA SER A 104 -3.71 17.63 -4.06
C SER A 104 -4.33 16.54 -3.21
N TYR A 105 -3.55 15.51 -2.86
CA TYR A 105 -4.06 14.35 -2.12
C TYR A 105 -4.04 14.58 -0.61
N ASP A 106 -5.15 14.29 0.03
CA ASP A 106 -5.34 14.39 1.47
C ASP A 106 -5.20 13.04 2.16
N LEU A 107 -5.46 11.95 1.43
CA LEU A 107 -5.43 10.59 1.92
C LEU A 107 -4.86 9.66 0.84
N ILE A 108 -3.94 8.79 1.24
CA ILE A 108 -3.35 7.74 0.39
C ILE A 108 -3.55 6.37 1.02
N GLN A 109 -3.35 5.31 0.24
CA GLN A 109 -3.56 3.93 0.70
C GLN A 109 -2.36 2.97 0.46
N PRO A 110 -1.15 3.31 0.91
CA PRO A 110 0.05 2.49 0.67
C PRO A 110 -0.04 1.10 1.31
N SER A 111 0.62 0.13 0.67
CA SER A 111 0.92 -1.17 1.29
C SER A 111 2.05 -1.08 2.30
N GLU A 112 2.22 -2.11 3.12
CA GLU A 112 3.12 -2.12 4.28
C GLU A 112 4.58 -1.76 3.98
N TYR A 113 5.13 -2.27 2.86
CA TYR A 113 6.51 -1.95 2.48
C TYR A 113 6.68 -0.51 1.96
N ALA A 114 5.64 0.06 1.34
CA ALA A 114 5.68 1.44 0.86
C ALA A 114 5.57 2.44 2.03
N ILE A 115 4.87 2.07 3.11
CA ILE A 115 4.80 2.86 4.35
C ILE A 115 6.21 3.07 4.95
N GLU A 116 7.04 2.02 4.96
CA GLU A 116 8.43 2.12 5.46
C GLU A 116 9.22 3.21 4.70
N GLY A 117 9.17 3.18 3.36
CA GLY A 117 9.80 4.18 2.50
C GLY A 117 9.23 5.60 2.69
N LEU A 118 7.90 5.73 2.77
CA LEU A 118 7.22 7.01 3.01
C LEU A 118 7.58 7.63 4.36
N ILE A 119 7.76 6.81 5.41
CA ILE A 119 8.21 7.27 6.73
C ILE A 119 9.69 7.66 6.68
N ALA A 120 10.55 6.85 6.05
CA ALA A 120 11.98 7.11 5.92
C ALA A 120 12.27 8.43 5.18
N GLU A 121 11.53 8.69 4.10
CA GLU A 121 11.60 9.94 3.33
C GLU A 121 10.81 11.09 3.98
N ASN A 122 10.22 10.87 5.16
CA ASN A 122 9.51 11.87 5.93
C ASN A 122 8.39 12.52 5.09
N LEU A 123 7.58 11.70 4.40
CA LEU A 123 6.51 12.11 3.49
C LEU A 123 5.12 12.03 4.11
N LEU A 124 4.97 11.54 5.35
CA LEU A 124 3.69 11.39 6.04
C LEU A 124 3.52 12.38 7.20
N ILE A 125 2.27 12.71 7.50
CA ILE A 125 1.84 13.44 8.70
C ILE A 125 1.43 12.40 9.76
N PRO A 126 1.90 12.51 11.02
CA PRO A 126 1.40 11.66 12.11
C PRO A 126 -0.10 11.86 12.32
N ILE A 127 -0.83 10.78 12.57
CA ILE A 127 -2.25 10.84 12.89
C ILE A 127 -2.47 11.17 14.37
N ASP A 128 -3.56 11.88 14.65
CA ASP A 128 -4.09 12.12 15.98
C ASP A 128 -5.14 11.05 16.32
N HIS A 129 -4.76 10.11 17.18
CA HIS A 129 -5.64 9.03 17.62
C HIS A 129 -6.90 9.53 18.34
N ALA A 130 -6.90 10.75 18.90
CA ALA A 130 -8.09 11.32 19.52
C ALA A 130 -9.19 11.63 18.48
N LEU A 131 -8.82 11.87 17.22
CA LEU A 131 -9.75 12.06 16.11
C LEU A 131 -10.21 10.74 15.48
N ILE A 132 -9.61 9.61 15.88
CA ILE A 132 -9.91 8.27 15.34
C ILE A 132 -10.26 7.29 16.48
N PRO A 133 -11.29 7.59 17.31
CA PRO A 133 -11.68 6.72 18.43
C PRO A 133 -12.10 5.31 18.00
N ASN A 134 -12.48 5.10 16.73
CA ASN A 134 -12.82 3.78 16.20
C ASN A 134 -11.59 2.91 15.89
N LEU A 135 -10.36 3.42 16.04
CA LEU A 135 -9.14 2.60 15.93
C LEU A 135 -9.14 1.40 16.89
N LYS A 136 -9.85 1.52 18.02
CA LYS A 136 -10.10 0.43 18.97
C LYS A 136 -10.81 -0.80 18.37
N ASN A 137 -11.44 -0.67 17.21
CA ASN A 137 -12.16 -1.75 16.54
C ASN A 137 -11.22 -2.63 15.70
N ILE A 138 -9.99 -2.18 15.42
CA ILE A 138 -8.99 -2.97 14.69
C ILE A 138 -8.48 -4.11 15.56
N ALA A 139 -8.33 -5.28 14.95
CA ALA A 139 -7.81 -6.45 15.63
C ALA A 139 -6.33 -6.25 16.01
N PRO A 140 -5.89 -6.65 17.21
CA PRO A 140 -4.53 -6.37 17.71
C PRO A 140 -3.40 -6.85 16.79
N GLU A 141 -3.63 -7.91 16.01
CA GLU A 141 -2.66 -8.45 15.05
C GLU A 141 -2.35 -7.51 13.87
N PHE A 142 -3.18 -6.49 13.62
CA PHE A 142 -2.96 -5.44 12.60
C PHE A 142 -2.46 -4.12 13.20
N LEU A 143 -2.20 -4.08 14.51
CA LEU A 143 -1.70 -2.90 15.20
C LEU A 143 -0.22 -3.07 15.57
N ASN A 144 0.49 -1.95 15.73
CA ASN A 144 1.89 -1.90 16.15
C ASN A 144 2.82 -2.80 15.32
N MET A 145 2.58 -2.84 14.01
CA MET A 145 3.40 -3.60 13.08
C MET A 145 4.73 -2.90 12.84
N SER A 146 5.74 -3.65 12.38
CA SER A 146 7.11 -3.14 12.26
C SER A 146 7.25 -1.93 11.34
N PHE A 147 6.38 -1.81 10.34
CA PHE A 147 6.39 -0.69 9.39
C PHE A 147 5.85 0.61 9.99
N ASP A 148 5.01 0.57 11.03
CA ASP A 148 4.49 1.75 11.74
C ASP A 148 4.24 1.46 13.24
N PRO A 149 5.31 1.43 14.06
CA PRO A 149 5.18 1.16 15.49
C PRO A 149 4.25 2.17 16.17
N GLY A 150 3.29 1.64 16.92
CA GLY A 150 2.24 2.41 17.59
C GLY A 150 1.16 2.99 16.65
N ASN A 151 1.11 2.58 15.37
CA ASN A 151 0.19 3.14 14.38
C ASN A 151 0.27 4.67 14.35
N LYS A 152 1.49 5.21 14.33
CA LYS A 152 1.74 6.64 14.46
C LYS A 152 1.34 7.40 13.18
N TYR A 153 1.41 6.75 12.03
CA TYR A 153 1.16 7.37 10.73
C TYR A 153 -0.04 6.77 10.00
N THR A 154 -0.46 5.56 10.37
CA THR A 154 -1.35 4.75 9.54
C THR A 154 -2.50 4.10 10.29
N VAL A 155 -3.61 3.92 9.56
CA VAL A 155 -4.79 3.15 10.00
C VAL A 155 -4.95 1.95 9.07
N PRO A 156 -4.93 0.70 9.59
CA PRO A 156 -5.18 -0.48 8.77
C PRO A 156 -6.52 -0.40 8.06
N TYR A 157 -6.52 -0.64 6.74
CA TYR A 157 -7.71 -0.55 5.91
C TYR A 157 -8.25 -1.93 5.59
N MET A 158 -7.47 -2.71 4.85
CA MET A 158 -7.73 -4.10 4.47
C MET A 158 -6.40 -4.84 4.43
N ALA A 159 -6.46 -6.12 4.74
CA ALA A 159 -5.35 -7.02 4.52
C ALA A 159 -5.76 -8.07 3.48
N GLY A 160 -4.81 -8.84 3.00
CA GLY A 160 -5.13 -9.97 2.16
C GLY A 160 -3.93 -10.86 1.90
N THR A 161 -4.19 -11.88 1.12
CA THR A 161 -3.15 -12.83 0.71
C THR A 161 -3.08 -12.89 -0.80
N VAL A 162 -1.94 -13.30 -1.33
CA VAL A 162 -1.87 -13.76 -2.72
C VAL A 162 -2.07 -15.26 -2.76
N GLY A 163 -2.91 -15.73 -3.66
CA GLY A 163 -3.15 -17.16 -3.78
C GLY A 163 -3.51 -17.57 -5.19
N ILE A 164 -3.71 -18.87 -5.35
CA ILE A 164 -4.01 -19.48 -6.63
C ILE A 164 -5.50 -19.79 -6.69
N VAL A 165 -6.17 -19.33 -7.73
CA VAL A 165 -7.53 -19.77 -8.07
C VAL A 165 -7.46 -20.79 -9.20
N VAL A 166 -8.14 -21.91 -9.01
CA VAL A 166 -8.22 -23.00 -9.98
C VAL A 166 -9.66 -23.16 -10.45
N ASN A 167 -9.90 -23.09 -11.76
CA ASN A 167 -11.15 -23.56 -12.33
C ASN A 167 -11.12 -25.10 -12.42
N THR A 168 -11.80 -25.76 -11.49
CA THR A 168 -11.78 -27.22 -11.36
C THR A 168 -12.50 -27.97 -12.48
N GLU A 169 -13.27 -27.28 -13.33
CA GLU A 169 -13.83 -27.87 -14.54
C GLU A 169 -12.76 -28.07 -15.61
N LEU A 170 -11.79 -27.16 -15.69
CA LEU A 170 -10.73 -27.14 -16.71
C LEU A 170 -9.42 -27.79 -16.23
N VAL A 171 -9.10 -27.68 -14.93
CA VAL A 171 -7.89 -28.28 -14.33
C VAL A 171 -8.28 -29.43 -13.43
N LYS A 172 -7.80 -30.63 -13.76
CA LYS A 172 -8.04 -31.86 -12.97
C LYS A 172 -6.84 -32.29 -12.13
N ASP A 173 -5.65 -31.81 -12.48
CA ASP A 173 -4.44 -32.06 -11.71
C ASP A 173 -4.48 -31.31 -10.39
N GLU A 174 -3.80 -31.85 -9.37
CA GLU A 174 -3.59 -31.13 -8.13
C GLU A 174 -2.67 -29.92 -8.38
N VAL A 175 -3.09 -28.76 -7.86
CA VAL A 175 -2.29 -27.53 -7.82
C VAL A 175 -2.12 -27.19 -6.35
N ALA A 176 -0.90 -27.32 -5.85
CA ALA A 176 -0.56 -27.11 -4.44
C ALA A 176 0.27 -25.83 -4.22
N GLY A 177 0.88 -25.29 -5.27
CA GLY A 177 1.73 -24.11 -5.15
C GLY A 177 2.24 -23.52 -6.45
N PHE A 178 3.13 -22.53 -6.34
CA PHE A 178 3.62 -21.76 -7.48
C PHE A 178 4.35 -22.65 -8.50
N ASN A 179 5.13 -23.63 -8.03
CA ASN A 179 5.81 -24.59 -8.92
C ASN A 179 4.84 -25.33 -9.86
N ASP A 180 3.63 -25.63 -9.38
CA ASP A 180 2.62 -26.32 -10.19
C ASP A 180 2.03 -25.38 -11.25
N VAL A 181 1.89 -24.09 -10.92
CA VAL A 181 1.42 -23.04 -11.86
C VAL A 181 2.49 -22.74 -12.93
N PHE A 182 3.78 -22.89 -12.62
CA PHE A 182 4.89 -22.53 -13.51
C PHE A 182 5.16 -23.56 -14.64
N GLN A 183 4.22 -24.48 -14.86
CA GLN A 183 4.37 -25.59 -15.80
C GLN A 183 3.90 -25.23 -17.21
N ASP A 184 4.62 -25.71 -18.23
CA ASP A 184 4.35 -25.42 -19.65
C ASP A 184 2.95 -25.87 -20.11
N LYS A 185 2.34 -26.85 -19.42
CA LYS A 185 0.97 -27.30 -19.69
C LYS A 185 -0.10 -26.21 -19.50
N TYR A 186 0.21 -25.15 -18.75
CA TYR A 186 -0.68 -24.02 -18.50
C TYR A 186 -0.37 -22.80 -19.37
N LYS A 187 0.48 -22.95 -20.40
CA LYS A 187 0.84 -21.89 -21.33
C LYS A 187 -0.41 -21.20 -21.91
N LYS A 188 -0.42 -19.87 -21.81
CA LYS A 188 -1.50 -18.96 -22.24
C LYS A 188 -2.87 -19.35 -21.68
N ASN A 189 -2.89 -19.90 -20.46
CA ASN A 189 -4.11 -20.29 -19.75
C ASN A 189 -4.12 -19.80 -18.28
N ILE A 190 -3.34 -18.74 -18.00
CA ILE A 190 -3.13 -18.17 -16.66
C ILE A 190 -3.37 -16.66 -16.70
N VAL A 191 -4.11 -16.13 -15.73
CA VAL A 191 -4.09 -14.70 -15.35
C VAL A 191 -3.25 -14.52 -14.08
N VAL A 192 -2.46 -13.45 -14.00
CA VAL A 192 -1.69 -13.14 -12.79
C VAL A 192 -1.74 -11.66 -12.47
N LEU A 193 -1.48 -11.32 -11.22
CA LEU A 193 -1.22 -9.93 -10.80
C LEU A 193 -0.10 -9.32 -11.64
N ASP A 194 -0.32 -8.13 -12.16
CA ASP A 194 0.72 -7.33 -12.81
C ASP A 194 1.53 -6.56 -11.75
N ASP A 195 2.26 -7.31 -10.92
CA ASP A 195 3.10 -6.76 -9.86
C ASP A 195 4.48 -7.41 -9.91
N ALA A 196 5.52 -6.59 -10.12
CA ALA A 196 6.87 -7.08 -10.29
C ALA A 196 7.45 -7.70 -9.01
N ARG A 197 7.13 -7.13 -7.84
CA ARG A 197 7.59 -7.63 -6.55
C ARG A 197 6.98 -8.99 -6.27
N GLU A 198 5.70 -9.17 -6.56
CA GLU A 198 5.00 -10.45 -6.47
C GLU A 198 5.59 -11.49 -7.41
N ILE A 199 5.73 -11.18 -8.71
CA ILE A 199 6.26 -12.10 -9.73
C ILE A 199 7.63 -12.65 -9.34
N VAL A 200 8.54 -11.79 -8.88
CA VAL A 200 9.87 -12.21 -8.44
C VAL A 200 9.78 -12.99 -7.12
N THR A 201 8.94 -12.56 -6.19
CA THR A 201 8.71 -13.24 -4.89
C THR A 201 8.27 -14.68 -5.08
N TRP A 202 7.32 -14.95 -5.98
CA TRP A 202 6.85 -16.31 -6.22
C TRP A 202 7.98 -17.23 -6.69
N ALA A 203 8.85 -16.74 -7.58
CA ALA A 203 10.05 -17.47 -8.01
C ALA A 203 11.04 -17.68 -6.85
N MET A 204 11.27 -16.67 -6.00
CA MET A 204 12.12 -16.80 -4.81
C MET A 204 11.59 -17.86 -3.84
N LEU A 205 10.28 -17.86 -3.58
CA LEU A 205 9.61 -18.84 -2.71
C LEU A 205 9.77 -20.26 -3.26
N THR A 206 9.64 -20.47 -4.58
CA THR A 206 9.88 -21.79 -5.19
C THR A 206 11.29 -22.32 -4.99
N GLN A 207 12.26 -21.44 -4.74
CA GLN A 207 13.67 -21.76 -4.55
C GLN A 207 14.13 -21.64 -3.09
N GLY A 208 13.21 -21.38 -2.16
CA GLY A 208 13.51 -21.22 -0.73
C GLY A 208 14.37 -19.99 -0.41
N ILE A 209 14.32 -18.95 -1.24
CA ILE A 209 15.11 -17.72 -1.06
C ILE A 209 14.32 -16.73 -0.19
N PRO A 210 14.94 -16.07 0.80
CA PRO A 210 14.28 -15.04 1.62
C PRO A 210 13.76 -13.87 0.78
N ILE A 211 12.47 -13.53 0.93
CA ILE A 211 11.78 -12.57 0.04
C ILE A 211 12.02 -11.09 0.39
N ASN A 212 12.61 -10.82 1.56
CA ASN A 212 12.86 -9.47 2.08
C ASN A 212 14.35 -9.12 2.22
N GLU A 213 15.26 -10.07 1.99
CA GLU A 213 16.72 -9.89 2.06
C GLU A 213 17.36 -10.16 0.69
N MET A 214 16.79 -9.53 -0.34
CA MET A 214 17.12 -9.81 -1.73
C MET A 214 18.48 -9.24 -2.14
N THR A 215 19.36 -10.09 -2.67
CA THR A 215 20.64 -9.68 -3.25
C THR A 215 20.64 -9.74 -4.78
N ASP A 216 21.65 -9.15 -5.42
CA ASP A 216 21.83 -9.28 -6.88
C ASP A 216 22.06 -10.73 -7.31
N ALA A 217 22.72 -11.52 -6.47
CA ALA A 217 22.91 -12.94 -6.72
C ALA A 217 21.57 -13.71 -6.68
N ASP A 218 20.65 -13.32 -5.79
CA ASP A 218 19.31 -13.91 -5.75
C ASP A 218 18.50 -13.57 -6.99
N LEU A 219 18.56 -12.31 -7.44
CA LEU A 219 17.90 -11.86 -8.68
C LEU A 219 18.41 -12.62 -9.91
N GLU A 220 19.74 -12.78 -10.05
CA GLU A 220 20.33 -13.57 -11.13
C GLU A 220 19.93 -15.05 -11.05
N LYS A 221 19.77 -15.59 -9.83
CA LYS A 221 19.36 -16.97 -9.60
C LYS A 221 17.89 -17.22 -9.97
N VAL A 222 16.98 -16.28 -9.69
CA VAL A 222 15.55 -16.43 -10.03
C VAL A 222 15.20 -16.02 -11.45
N LYS A 223 16.02 -15.17 -12.08
CA LYS A 223 15.81 -14.66 -13.44
C LYS A 223 15.45 -15.74 -14.48
N PRO A 224 16.12 -16.92 -14.56
CA PRO A 224 15.72 -17.97 -15.50
C PRO A 224 14.32 -18.54 -15.24
N THR A 225 13.90 -18.62 -13.97
CA THR A 225 12.56 -19.09 -13.60
C THR A 225 11.51 -18.06 -14.01
N VAL A 226 11.75 -16.78 -13.68
CA VAL A 226 10.88 -15.66 -14.06
C VAL A 226 10.77 -15.57 -15.58
N ALA A 227 11.90 -15.58 -16.30
CA ALA A 227 11.97 -15.48 -17.76
C ALA A 227 11.17 -16.58 -18.46
N LYS A 228 11.27 -17.83 -17.97
CA LYS A 228 10.45 -18.93 -18.51
C LYS A 228 8.98 -18.70 -18.19
N TRP A 229 8.66 -18.35 -16.96
CA TRP A 229 7.29 -18.36 -16.47
C TRP A 229 6.44 -17.22 -17.02
N VAL A 230 6.97 -15.99 -17.09
CA VAL A 230 6.22 -14.83 -17.61
C VAL A 230 5.72 -15.07 -19.05
N GLN A 231 6.47 -15.85 -19.84
CA GLN A 231 6.10 -16.23 -21.19
C GLN A 231 4.90 -17.19 -21.27
N LEU A 232 4.58 -17.88 -20.17
CA LEU A 232 3.42 -18.76 -20.04
C LEU A 232 2.14 -18.01 -19.69
N VAL A 233 2.22 -16.79 -19.14
CA VAL A 233 1.07 -16.01 -18.72
C VAL A 233 0.27 -15.50 -19.93
N LYS A 234 -1.06 -15.56 -19.84
CA LYS A 234 -1.97 -15.02 -20.86
C LYS A 234 -2.28 -13.54 -20.60
N VAL A 235 -2.62 -13.22 -19.35
CA VAL A 235 -3.12 -11.91 -18.94
C VAL A 235 -2.39 -11.47 -17.67
N TYR A 236 -1.94 -10.23 -17.65
CA TYR A 236 -1.42 -9.53 -16.48
C TYR A 236 -2.48 -8.50 -16.08
N ASP A 237 -3.05 -8.64 -14.89
CA ASP A 237 -4.14 -7.81 -14.40
C ASP A 237 -4.15 -7.83 -12.86
N SER A 238 -3.92 -6.66 -12.25
CA SER A 238 -4.02 -6.47 -10.80
C SER A 238 -5.33 -5.81 -10.36
N ASP A 239 -6.10 -5.25 -11.30
CA ASP A 239 -7.33 -4.51 -11.03
C ASP A 239 -8.54 -5.45 -10.97
N SER A 240 -8.68 -6.33 -11.96
CA SER A 240 -9.87 -7.19 -12.10
C SER A 240 -9.59 -8.59 -12.67
N PRO A 241 -8.55 -9.31 -12.19
CA PRO A 241 -8.16 -10.60 -12.76
C PRO A 241 -9.26 -11.66 -12.72
N LYS A 242 -10.26 -11.52 -11.83
CA LYS A 242 -11.46 -12.35 -11.78
C LYS A 242 -12.20 -12.43 -13.11
N THR A 243 -12.18 -11.37 -13.92
CA THR A 243 -12.92 -11.28 -15.19
C THR A 243 -12.51 -12.38 -16.17
N ALA A 244 -11.20 -12.58 -16.36
CA ALA A 244 -10.69 -13.62 -17.27
C ALA A 244 -11.06 -15.04 -16.81
N LEU A 245 -11.10 -15.26 -15.48
CA LEU A 245 -11.47 -16.54 -14.88
C LEU A 245 -12.97 -16.83 -15.03
N LEU A 246 -13.83 -15.83 -14.76
CA LEU A 246 -15.28 -15.94 -14.92
C LEU A 246 -15.70 -16.22 -16.36
N ASN A 247 -15.06 -15.54 -17.32
CA ASN A 247 -15.30 -15.72 -18.74
C ASN A 247 -14.78 -17.07 -19.28
N GLY A 248 -13.95 -17.79 -18.51
CA GLY A 248 -13.30 -19.02 -18.94
C GLY A 248 -12.17 -18.79 -19.95
N ASP A 249 -11.64 -17.57 -20.04
CA ASP A 249 -10.50 -17.24 -20.90
C ASP A 249 -9.20 -17.88 -20.41
N VAL A 250 -9.13 -18.15 -19.10
CA VAL A 250 -8.01 -18.81 -18.42
C VAL A 250 -8.55 -19.83 -17.41
N ALA A 251 -7.76 -20.86 -17.11
CA ALA A 251 -8.12 -21.91 -16.17
C ALA A 251 -7.53 -21.72 -14.77
N LEU A 252 -6.50 -20.88 -14.65
CA LEU A 252 -5.75 -20.61 -13.43
C LEU A 252 -5.53 -19.13 -13.24
N GLY A 253 -5.52 -18.70 -11.98
CA GLY A 253 -5.18 -17.35 -11.57
C GLY A 253 -4.17 -17.37 -10.43
N VAL A 254 -3.18 -16.46 -10.44
CA VAL A 254 -2.50 -16.06 -9.20
C VAL A 254 -2.97 -14.64 -8.91
N VAL A 255 -3.80 -14.47 -7.88
CA VAL A 255 -4.62 -13.27 -7.68
C VAL A 255 -4.68 -12.85 -6.21
N TRP A 256 -5.13 -11.62 -5.95
CA TRP A 256 -5.43 -11.12 -4.62
C TRP A 256 -6.56 -11.93 -3.96
N GLY A 257 -6.50 -12.12 -2.64
CA GLY A 257 -7.48 -12.88 -1.87
C GLY A 257 -8.92 -12.36 -2.02
N GLY A 258 -9.12 -11.04 -2.10
CA GLY A 258 -10.43 -10.45 -2.39
C GLY A 258 -11.00 -10.88 -3.74
N GLU A 259 -10.17 -10.90 -4.79
CA GLU A 259 -10.56 -11.38 -6.12
C GLU A 259 -10.87 -12.89 -6.12
N GLY A 260 -10.06 -13.67 -5.41
CA GLY A 260 -10.32 -15.09 -5.19
C GLY A 260 -11.64 -15.34 -4.45
N ALA A 261 -11.93 -14.55 -3.42
CA ALA A 261 -13.16 -14.65 -2.65
C ALA A 261 -14.39 -14.33 -3.51
N LEU A 262 -14.34 -13.30 -4.36
CA LEU A 262 -15.39 -12.99 -5.33
C LEU A 262 -15.67 -14.16 -6.29
N LEU A 263 -14.62 -14.83 -6.78
CA LEU A 263 -14.76 -16.02 -7.63
C LEU A 263 -15.44 -17.18 -6.90
N LEU A 264 -15.03 -17.47 -5.67
CA LEU A 264 -15.61 -18.53 -4.84
C LEU A 264 -17.09 -18.28 -4.50
N ASN A 265 -17.46 -17.01 -4.33
CA ASN A 265 -18.84 -16.59 -4.10
C ASN A 265 -19.67 -16.71 -5.39
N ALA A 266 -19.06 -16.42 -6.55
CA ALA A 266 -19.75 -16.44 -7.84
C ALA A 266 -20.06 -17.86 -8.35
N ASP A 267 -19.11 -18.80 -8.23
CA ASP A 267 -19.27 -20.16 -8.78
C ASP A 267 -18.44 -21.19 -7.98
N LYS A 268 -19.07 -22.33 -7.64
CA LYS A 268 -18.44 -23.40 -6.87
C LYS A 268 -17.38 -24.19 -7.66
N LYS A 269 -17.24 -23.96 -8.97
CA LYS A 269 -16.12 -24.53 -9.76
C LYS A 269 -14.76 -23.96 -9.39
N PHE A 270 -14.71 -22.77 -8.79
CA PHE A 270 -13.45 -22.14 -8.40
C PHE A 270 -12.98 -22.68 -7.05
N LYS A 271 -11.71 -23.05 -6.99
CA LYS A 271 -11.03 -23.48 -5.77
C LYS A 271 -9.91 -22.50 -5.44
N TRP A 272 -9.88 -22.05 -4.19
CA TRP A 272 -8.78 -21.26 -3.64
C TRP A 272 -7.68 -22.17 -3.09
N VAL A 273 -6.43 -21.82 -3.38
CA VAL A 273 -5.23 -22.52 -2.92
C VAL A 273 -4.24 -21.50 -2.39
N ILE A 274 -3.87 -21.64 -1.12
CA ILE A 274 -2.68 -20.97 -0.58
C ILE A 274 -1.45 -21.80 -0.98
N PRO A 275 -0.46 -21.21 -1.66
CA PRO A 275 0.73 -21.93 -2.11
C PRO A 275 1.50 -22.58 -0.96
N LYS A 276 1.89 -23.84 -1.12
CA LYS A 276 2.67 -24.60 -0.12
C LYS A 276 4.03 -23.98 0.18
N GLU A 277 4.60 -23.22 -0.77
CA GLU A 277 5.86 -22.50 -0.61
C GLU A 277 5.76 -21.30 0.36
N GLY A 278 4.55 -20.92 0.75
CA GLY A 278 4.27 -19.64 1.40
C GLY A 278 3.80 -18.60 0.38
N THR A 279 3.38 -17.44 0.86
CA THR A 279 2.88 -16.35 0.00
C THR A 279 2.92 -15.02 0.74
N HIS A 280 2.65 -13.92 0.03
CA HIS A 280 2.54 -12.59 0.60
C HIS A 280 1.24 -12.46 1.43
N LEU A 281 1.38 -11.94 2.65
CA LEU A 281 0.30 -11.35 3.44
C LEU A 281 0.46 -9.83 3.37
N PHE A 282 -0.33 -9.17 2.53
CA PHE A 282 -0.28 -7.72 2.36
C PHE A 282 -1.23 -7.01 3.31
N ILE A 283 -0.88 -5.78 3.66
CA ILE A 283 -1.66 -4.91 4.53
C ILE A 283 -1.64 -3.51 3.93
N ASP A 284 -2.77 -3.12 3.36
CA ASP A 284 -2.97 -1.75 2.91
C ASP A 284 -3.49 -0.91 4.07
N SER A 285 -2.87 0.24 4.26
CA SER A 285 -3.24 1.16 5.33
C SER A 285 -3.50 2.55 4.76
N LEU A 286 -4.40 3.27 5.41
CA LEU A 286 -4.62 4.68 5.12
C LEU A 286 -3.53 5.52 5.77
N ALA A 287 -2.97 6.46 5.01
CA ALA A 287 -1.97 7.42 5.49
C ALA A 287 -2.25 8.83 4.95
N ILE A 288 -1.78 9.85 5.67
CA ILE A 288 -1.94 11.27 5.29
C ILE A 288 -0.60 11.78 4.75
N PRO A 289 -0.48 12.11 3.47
CA PRO A 289 0.76 12.63 2.92
C PRO A 289 0.99 14.08 3.40
N LYS A 290 2.25 14.51 3.51
CA LYS A 290 2.60 15.88 3.93
C LYS A 290 2.06 16.99 3.05
N ILE A 291 1.72 16.68 1.81
CA ILE A 291 1.14 17.63 0.88
C ILE A 291 -0.35 17.90 1.12
N ALA A 292 -0.99 17.11 2.00
CA ALA A 292 -2.42 17.18 2.32
C ALA A 292 -2.85 18.59 2.70
N LYS A 293 -4.01 19.00 2.18
CA LYS A 293 -4.64 20.30 2.46
C LYS A 293 -5.79 20.16 3.46
N HIS A 294 -6.33 18.95 3.60
CA HIS A 294 -7.46 18.64 4.48
C HIS A 294 -7.16 17.43 5.41
N PRO A 295 -6.08 17.48 6.23
CA PRO A 295 -5.73 16.37 7.11
C PRO A 295 -6.80 16.05 8.17
N THR A 296 -7.58 17.03 8.63
CA THR A 296 -8.68 16.79 9.58
C THR A 296 -9.84 16.04 8.91
N ASN A 297 -10.18 16.39 7.67
CA ASN A 297 -11.18 15.65 6.89
C ASN A 297 -10.72 14.21 6.59
N ALA A 298 -9.42 14.00 6.31
CA ALA A 298 -8.84 12.68 6.11
C ALA A 298 -9.00 11.78 7.34
N GLN A 299 -8.74 12.32 8.55
CA GLN A 299 -8.92 11.56 9.80
C GLN A 299 -10.39 11.30 10.13
N GLN A 300 -11.30 12.21 9.78
CA GLN A 300 -12.74 11.95 9.87
C GLN A 300 -13.16 10.77 8.99
N PHE A 301 -12.62 10.67 7.77
CA PHE A 301 -12.87 9.53 6.89
C PHE A 301 -12.26 8.23 7.42
N MET A 302 -11.01 8.26 7.90
CA MET A 302 -10.39 7.12 8.58
C MET A 302 -11.28 6.63 9.73
N ASN A 303 -11.74 7.52 10.60
CA ASN A 303 -12.62 7.14 11.71
C ASN A 303 -13.99 6.62 11.25
N PHE A 304 -14.53 7.16 10.15
CA PHE A 304 -15.81 6.74 9.57
C PHE A 304 -15.77 5.30 9.07
N ILE A 305 -14.76 4.92 8.30
CA ILE A 305 -14.67 3.56 7.73
C ILE A 305 -14.41 2.48 8.79
N LEU A 306 -13.87 2.87 9.95
CA LEU A 306 -13.64 1.97 11.08
C LEU A 306 -14.90 1.67 11.91
N ARG A 307 -16.05 2.28 11.57
CA ARG A 307 -17.32 1.86 12.17
C ARG A 307 -17.67 0.45 11.68
N PRO A 308 -18.11 -0.48 12.56
CA PRO A 308 -18.34 -1.87 12.16
C PRO A 308 -19.28 -2.03 10.97
N GLU A 309 -20.40 -1.29 10.95
CA GLU A 309 -21.40 -1.33 9.88
C GLU A 309 -20.91 -0.76 8.55
N ILE A 310 -20.00 0.22 8.58
CA ILE A 310 -19.38 0.75 7.37
C ILE A 310 -18.34 -0.26 6.86
N SER A 311 -17.53 -0.82 7.77
CA SER A 311 -16.53 -1.83 7.43
C SER A 311 -17.16 -3.11 6.85
N VAL A 312 -18.37 -3.49 7.27
CA VAL A 312 -19.15 -4.58 6.64
C VAL A 312 -19.46 -4.26 5.18
N LYS A 313 -19.93 -3.05 4.86
CA LYS A 313 -20.20 -2.63 3.47
C LYS A 313 -18.96 -2.73 2.59
N MET A 314 -17.78 -2.42 3.15
CA MET A 314 -16.50 -2.62 2.46
C MET A 314 -16.29 -4.10 2.11
N SER A 315 -16.47 -5.00 3.07
CA SER A 315 -16.32 -6.45 2.88
C SER A 315 -17.40 -7.08 1.98
N ASP A 316 -18.59 -6.50 1.92
CA ASP A 316 -19.66 -6.94 1.01
C ASP A 316 -19.29 -6.71 -0.45
N ALA A 317 -18.66 -5.56 -0.75
CA ALA A 317 -18.21 -5.22 -2.10
C ALA A 317 -16.85 -5.88 -2.42
N PHE A 318 -15.91 -5.81 -1.48
CA PHE A 318 -14.52 -6.20 -1.64
C PHE A 318 -14.12 -7.13 -0.48
N PRO A 319 -14.31 -8.46 -0.64
CA PRO A 319 -14.18 -9.44 0.44
C PRO A 319 -12.72 -9.80 0.76
N TYR A 320 -11.89 -8.79 1.01
CA TYR A 320 -10.54 -8.91 1.54
C TYR A 320 -10.57 -9.30 3.04
N LEU A 321 -9.39 -9.63 3.60
CA LEU A 321 -9.26 -9.91 5.03
C LEU A 321 -9.52 -8.62 5.82
N ASN A 322 -10.67 -8.57 6.50
CA ASN A 322 -11.10 -7.37 7.21
C ASN A 322 -10.32 -7.20 8.56
N PRO A 323 -9.52 -6.13 8.74
CA PRO A 323 -8.79 -5.87 9.99
C PRO A 323 -9.69 -5.44 11.15
N ASN A 324 -10.93 -5.00 10.89
CA ASN A 324 -11.88 -4.55 11.89
C ASN A 324 -12.52 -5.74 12.61
N ALA A 325 -11.99 -6.09 13.78
CA ALA A 325 -12.48 -7.18 14.62
C ALA A 325 -13.95 -7.01 15.04
N ALA A 326 -14.42 -5.77 15.20
CA ALA A 326 -15.81 -5.49 15.56
C ALA A 326 -16.77 -5.70 14.38
N ALA A 327 -16.28 -5.63 13.13
CA ALA A 327 -17.06 -5.90 11.93
C ALA A 327 -17.18 -7.39 11.60
N ARG A 328 -16.14 -8.20 11.88
CA ARG A 328 -16.11 -9.63 11.52
C ARG A 328 -17.36 -10.42 11.97
N PRO A 329 -17.89 -10.25 13.21
CA PRO A 329 -19.09 -10.98 13.65
C PRO A 329 -20.38 -10.56 12.95
N LEU A 330 -20.39 -9.40 12.28
CA LEU A 330 -21.53 -8.88 11.53
C LEU A 330 -21.58 -9.41 10.09
N LEU A 331 -20.47 -9.99 9.59
CA LEU A 331 -20.42 -10.65 8.30
C LEU A 331 -21.30 -11.92 8.32
N THR A 332 -21.82 -12.30 7.15
CA THR A 332 -22.53 -13.57 7.00
C THR A 332 -21.62 -14.76 7.27
N LYS A 333 -22.21 -15.92 7.60
CA LYS A 333 -21.45 -17.16 7.79
C LYS A 333 -20.62 -17.53 6.55
N GLU A 334 -21.17 -17.36 5.35
CA GLU A 334 -20.46 -17.65 4.10
C GLU A 334 -19.24 -16.74 3.91
N GLN A 335 -19.34 -15.46 4.25
CA GLN A 335 -18.20 -14.53 4.21
C GLN A 335 -17.12 -14.90 5.23
N GLN A 336 -17.51 -15.24 6.46
CA GLN A 336 -16.56 -15.64 7.51
C GLN A 336 -15.85 -16.97 7.20
N GLU A 337 -16.51 -17.86 6.45
CA GLU A 337 -15.96 -19.17 6.06
C GLU A 337 -15.26 -19.14 4.69
N ASN A 338 -15.20 -17.98 4.01
CA ASN A 338 -14.53 -17.87 2.72
C ASN A 338 -13.00 -17.99 2.92
N PRO A 339 -12.35 -19.06 2.39
CA PRO A 339 -10.95 -19.34 2.66
C PRO A 339 -9.98 -18.37 1.96
N ALA A 340 -10.44 -17.59 0.98
CA ALA A 340 -9.64 -16.55 0.34
C ALA A 340 -9.65 -15.24 1.14
N SER A 341 -10.74 -14.96 1.86
CA SER A 341 -10.85 -13.81 2.78
C SER A 341 -10.22 -14.09 4.15
N PHE A 342 -10.45 -15.28 4.71
CA PHE A 342 -10.04 -15.64 6.07
C PHE A 342 -9.15 -16.89 6.07
N PRO A 343 -7.83 -16.76 5.78
CA PRO A 343 -6.90 -17.87 5.88
C PRO A 343 -6.79 -18.37 7.32
N THR A 344 -6.47 -19.66 7.50
CA THR A 344 -6.28 -20.24 8.83
C THR A 344 -5.00 -19.73 9.49
N ALA A 345 -4.91 -19.81 10.82
CA ALA A 345 -3.70 -19.46 11.55
C ALA A 345 -2.46 -20.25 11.08
N GLU A 346 -2.64 -21.52 10.69
CA GLU A 346 -1.56 -22.33 10.13
C GLU A 346 -1.08 -21.76 8.78
N GLN A 347 -2.00 -21.35 7.91
CA GLN A 347 -1.66 -20.72 6.63
C GLN A 347 -0.96 -19.38 6.84
N ILE A 348 -1.48 -18.54 7.73
CA ILE A 348 -0.88 -17.24 8.09
C ILE A 348 0.57 -17.41 8.59
N SER A 349 0.86 -18.46 9.38
CA SER A 349 2.21 -18.72 9.89
C SER A 349 3.26 -19.02 8.81
N LYS A 350 2.83 -19.33 7.58
CA LYS A 350 3.68 -19.59 6.41
C LYS A 350 3.77 -18.37 5.48
N MET A 351 3.07 -17.28 5.82
CA MET A 351 3.05 -16.04 5.05
C MET A 351 4.03 -15.03 5.63
N GLN A 352 4.43 -14.09 4.79
CA GLN A 352 5.30 -12.98 5.17
C GLN A 352 4.74 -11.70 4.56
N THR A 353 4.82 -10.59 5.30
CA THR A 353 4.62 -9.25 4.74
C THR A 353 5.86 -8.84 3.94
N PHE A 354 5.72 -7.94 2.98
CA PHE A 354 6.90 -7.31 2.40
C PHE A 354 7.51 -6.28 3.35
N LYS A 355 8.81 -6.06 3.16
CA LYS A 355 9.58 -4.95 3.71
C LYS A 355 10.15 -4.13 2.56
N ASP A 356 10.53 -2.90 2.86
CA ASP A 356 11.28 -2.10 1.91
C ASP A 356 12.62 -2.80 1.58
N ILE A 357 12.86 -3.01 0.29
CA ILE A 357 14.10 -3.62 -0.24
C ILE A 357 15.06 -2.57 -0.82
N GLY A 358 14.75 -1.29 -0.63
CA GLY A 358 15.54 -0.16 -1.09
C GLY A 358 15.80 -0.21 -2.59
N GLY A 359 17.06 -0.01 -2.99
CA GLY A 359 17.45 0.02 -4.41
C GLY A 359 17.20 -1.26 -5.21
N GLN A 360 16.89 -2.39 -4.56
CA GLN A 360 16.50 -3.62 -5.26
C GLN A 360 15.12 -3.52 -5.90
N ALA A 361 14.23 -2.64 -5.41
CA ALA A 361 12.89 -2.44 -5.97
C ALA A 361 12.97 -2.05 -7.46
N THR A 362 13.86 -1.12 -7.81
CA THR A 362 14.09 -0.72 -9.20
C THR A 362 14.59 -1.88 -10.07
N LYS A 363 15.51 -2.71 -9.55
CA LYS A 363 16.03 -3.86 -10.30
C LYS A 363 14.97 -4.95 -10.52
N VAL A 364 14.08 -5.15 -9.54
CA VAL A 364 12.94 -6.06 -9.65
C VAL A 364 11.99 -5.60 -10.76
N ASP A 365 11.63 -4.31 -10.76
CA ASP A 365 10.77 -3.72 -11.77
C ASP A 365 11.38 -3.81 -13.19
N GLU A 366 12.65 -3.42 -13.34
CA GLU A 366 13.38 -3.52 -14.61
C GLU A 366 13.48 -4.97 -15.11
N LEU A 367 13.72 -5.93 -14.21
CA LEU A 367 13.81 -7.35 -14.54
C LEU A 367 12.47 -7.86 -15.10
N VAL A 368 11.36 -7.61 -14.41
CA VAL A 368 10.04 -8.11 -14.86
C VAL A 368 9.59 -7.40 -16.14
N THR A 369 9.76 -6.07 -16.21
CA THR A 369 9.40 -5.29 -17.38
C THR A 369 10.16 -5.74 -18.63
N SER A 370 11.47 -5.98 -18.52
CA SER A 370 12.27 -6.47 -19.65
C SER A 370 11.86 -7.86 -20.09
N LEU A 371 11.65 -8.80 -19.15
CA LEU A 371 11.30 -10.18 -19.46
C LEU A 371 9.89 -10.34 -20.05
N LYS A 372 8.94 -9.45 -19.70
CA LYS A 372 7.59 -9.41 -20.31
C LYS A 372 7.62 -8.90 -21.76
N ALA A 373 8.67 -8.15 -22.14
CA ALA A 373 8.80 -7.55 -23.47
C ALA A 373 9.53 -8.46 -24.50
N GLU A 374 10.20 -9.52 -24.03
CA GLU A 374 10.77 -10.59 -24.88
C GLU A 374 9.66 -11.49 -25.47
#